data_AF-H0T8H2-F1
#
_entry.id   AF-H0T8H2-F1
#
_cell.length_a   1.000
_cell.length_b   1.000
_cell.length_c   1.000
_cell.angle_alpha   90.00
_cell.angle_beta   90.00
_cell.angle_gamma   90.00
#
_symmetry.space_group_name_H-M   'P 1'
#
loop_
_entity.id
_entity.type
_entity.pdbx_description
1 polymer ?
#
loop_
_entity_poly.entity_id
_entity_poly.type
_entity_poly.pdbx_seq_one_letter_code
_entity_poly.pdbx_strand_id
1 'polypeptide(L)'
;MARRTGVPWPIIAVIHERESSQNWSRSLAQGDPWDRVSVHVPAGRGPFESWEDAAVDALANCPPYAARWRDWSIGGALTLLEQYNGLGYARRGVPSPYLWAGTDQYRAGKYVRDGVYDPQAVDRQPGCAGLLKAMMEIDPTISLGRGLQESMPPPLAGASPPIQASIRHPAKGSIGALFAALVARVLGRR
;
A
#
# COMPACT_ATOMS: atom_id res chain seq x y z
N MET A 1 -4.03 -2.24 -5.91
CA MET A 1 -3.96 -1.92 -4.47
C MET A 1 -4.08 -0.42 -4.15
N ALA A 2 -3.29 0.48 -4.76
CA ALA A 2 -3.38 1.92 -4.52
C ALA A 2 -4.81 2.46 -4.67
N ARG A 3 -5.49 2.13 -5.79
CA ARG A 3 -6.92 2.46 -6.00
C ARG A 3 -7.88 1.88 -4.95
N ARG A 4 -7.55 0.75 -4.31
CA ARG A 4 -8.41 0.10 -3.30
C ARG A 4 -8.22 0.72 -1.91
N THR A 5 -7.06 1.29 -1.62
CA THR A 5 -6.68 1.75 -0.27
C THR A 5 -6.48 3.26 -0.17
N GLY A 6 -6.26 3.94 -1.30
CA GLY A 6 -5.84 5.35 -1.33
C GLY A 6 -4.40 5.58 -0.89
N VAL A 7 -3.62 4.52 -0.65
CA VAL A 7 -2.20 4.62 -0.32
C VAL A 7 -1.41 4.78 -1.62
N PRO A 8 -0.55 5.82 -1.75
CA PRO A 8 0.27 6.01 -2.94
C PRO A 8 1.15 4.79 -3.20
N TRP A 9 1.21 4.34 -4.45
CA TRP A 9 1.99 3.16 -4.81
C TRP A 9 3.47 3.22 -4.40
N PRO A 10 4.19 4.37 -4.40
CA PRO A 10 5.59 4.41 -3.96
C PRO A 10 5.74 4.09 -2.47
N ILE A 11 4.74 4.46 -1.66
CA ILE A 11 4.71 4.13 -0.22
C ILE A 11 4.54 2.62 -0.04
N ILE A 12 3.66 2.01 -0.83
CA ILE A 12 3.46 0.56 -0.80
C ILE A 12 4.74 -0.15 -1.22
N ALA A 13 5.42 0.31 -2.27
CA ALA A 13 6.67 -0.27 -2.76
C ALA A 13 7.76 -0.29 -1.68
N VAL A 14 7.97 0.83 -0.97
CA VAL A 14 8.99 0.86 0.09
C VAL A 14 8.59 0.05 1.33
N ILE A 15 7.30 -0.05 1.67
CA ILE A 15 6.85 -0.98 2.72
C ILE A 15 7.17 -2.42 2.30
N HIS A 16 6.85 -2.80 1.06
CA HIS A 16 7.09 -4.15 0.56
C HIS A 16 8.57 -4.53 0.58
N GLU A 17 9.44 -3.60 0.20
CA GLU A 17 10.89 -3.79 0.28
C GLU A 17 11.35 -3.99 1.72
N ARG A 18 10.86 -3.16 2.66
CA ARG A 18 11.30 -3.22 4.06
C ARG A 18 10.77 -4.45 4.82
N GLU A 19 9.55 -4.89 4.52
CA GLU A 19 8.89 -5.98 5.23
C GLU A 19 9.25 -7.35 4.67
N SER A 20 9.59 -7.45 3.38
CA SER A 20 9.85 -8.75 2.76
C SER A 20 10.79 -8.75 1.56
N SER A 21 11.56 -7.69 1.33
CA SER A 21 12.45 -7.55 0.17
C SER A 21 11.71 -7.83 -1.15
N GLN A 22 10.50 -7.26 -1.26
CA GLN A 22 9.60 -7.42 -2.40
C GLN A 22 9.21 -8.88 -2.70
N ASN A 23 9.21 -9.75 -1.68
CA ASN A 23 8.75 -11.11 -1.85
C ASN A 23 7.21 -11.17 -1.92
N TRP A 24 6.69 -11.58 -3.07
CA TRP A 24 5.26 -11.67 -3.36
C TRP A 24 4.56 -12.86 -2.67
N SER A 25 5.29 -13.76 -2.03
CA SER A 25 4.69 -14.78 -1.16
C SER A 25 4.50 -14.32 0.29
N ARG A 26 4.89 -13.08 0.62
CA ARG A 26 4.88 -12.55 1.99
C ARG A 26 3.98 -11.32 2.14
N SER A 27 3.34 -11.21 3.30
CA SER A 27 2.44 -10.11 3.68
C SER A 27 3.20 -8.80 3.92
N LEU A 28 2.60 -7.68 3.52
CA LEU A 28 3.09 -6.33 3.83
C LEU A 28 3.01 -5.97 5.32
N ALA A 29 2.26 -6.71 6.13
CA ALA A 29 2.06 -6.34 7.54
C ALA A 29 3.20 -6.79 8.47
N GLN A 30 3.85 -7.92 8.18
CA GLN A 30 4.89 -8.49 9.05
C GLN A 30 5.87 -9.44 8.34
N GLY A 31 5.75 -9.62 7.02
CA GLY A 31 6.61 -10.53 6.26
C GLY A 31 6.30 -12.03 6.36
N ASP A 32 5.25 -12.45 7.09
CA ASP A 32 4.81 -13.86 7.07
C ASP A 32 4.20 -14.27 5.72
N PRO A 33 4.18 -15.57 5.37
CA PRO A 33 3.43 -16.06 4.23
C PRO A 33 1.96 -15.62 4.29
N TRP A 34 1.44 -15.02 3.22
CA TRP A 34 0.07 -14.49 3.22
C TRP A 34 -1.00 -15.58 3.09
N ASP A 35 -0.64 -16.76 2.60
CA ASP A 35 -1.51 -17.92 2.38
C ASP A 35 -1.70 -18.75 3.66
N ARG A 36 -1.30 -18.22 4.82
CA ARG A 36 -1.39 -18.85 6.15
C ARG A 36 -1.81 -17.81 7.18
N VAL A 37 -2.22 -18.30 8.35
CA VAL A 37 -2.47 -17.43 9.50
C VAL A 37 -1.14 -16.85 10.01
N SER A 38 -1.04 -15.53 10.10
CA SER A 38 0.18 -14.86 10.58
C SER A 38 0.47 -15.17 12.05
N VAL A 39 1.76 -15.30 12.37
CA VAL A 39 2.26 -15.53 13.74
C VAL A 39 2.99 -14.31 14.28
N HIS A 40 3.65 -13.54 13.42
CA HIS A 40 4.26 -12.26 13.81
C HIS A 40 3.19 -11.17 13.90
N VAL A 41 3.45 -10.16 14.73
CA VAL A 41 2.51 -9.05 14.97
C VAL A 41 2.43 -8.18 13.72
N PRO A 42 1.22 -7.88 13.20
CA PRO A 42 -0.10 -8.27 13.70
C PRO A 42 -0.43 -9.76 13.44
N ALA A 43 -0.65 -10.52 14.52
CA ALA A 43 -0.90 -11.95 14.45
C ALA A 43 -2.36 -12.27 14.13
N GLY A 44 -2.63 -13.46 13.61
CA GLY A 44 -3.99 -13.93 13.33
C GLY A 44 -4.63 -13.34 12.07
N ARG A 45 -3.84 -12.77 11.15
CA ARG A 45 -4.31 -12.30 9.84
C ARG A 45 -4.29 -13.46 8.83
N GLY A 46 -5.17 -13.43 7.84
CA GLY A 46 -5.26 -14.46 6.81
C GLY A 46 -5.83 -15.80 7.30
N PRO A 47 -5.68 -16.90 6.54
CA PRO A 47 -5.06 -16.93 5.21
C PRO A 47 -5.83 -16.07 4.21
N PHE A 48 -5.12 -15.53 3.21
CA PHE A 48 -5.73 -14.75 2.13
C PHE A 48 -5.75 -15.55 0.82
N GLU A 49 -6.63 -15.17 -0.11
CA GLU A 49 -6.74 -15.78 -1.45
C GLU A 49 -5.68 -15.23 -2.43
N SER A 50 -5.11 -14.06 -2.12
CA SER A 50 -4.13 -13.39 -2.97
C SER A 50 -3.20 -12.47 -2.16
N TRP A 51 -2.07 -12.14 -2.76
CA TRP A 51 -1.18 -11.11 -2.19
C TRP A 51 -1.88 -9.76 -2.12
N GLU A 52 -2.69 -9.40 -3.12
CA GLU A 52 -3.43 -8.13 -3.13
C GLU A 52 -4.43 -8.00 -1.98
N ASP A 53 -5.10 -9.10 -1.61
CA ASP A 53 -6.02 -9.09 -0.48
C ASP A 53 -5.28 -9.01 0.86
N ALA A 54 -4.16 -9.72 0.99
CA ALA A 54 -3.27 -9.58 2.15
C ALA A 54 -2.71 -8.16 2.29
N ALA A 55 -2.36 -7.54 1.17
CA ALA A 55 -1.80 -6.20 1.14
C ALA A 55 -2.86 -5.12 1.43
N VAL A 56 -4.10 -5.29 0.94
CA VAL A 56 -5.23 -4.44 1.35
C VAL A 56 -5.52 -4.59 2.84
N ASP A 57 -5.47 -5.81 3.36
CA ASP A 57 -5.64 -6.07 4.78
C ASP A 57 -4.59 -5.35 5.63
N ALA A 58 -3.31 -5.51 5.29
CA ALA A 58 -2.19 -4.85 5.94
C ALA A 58 -2.33 -3.32 5.96
N LEU A 59 -2.80 -2.71 4.87
CA LEU A 59 -2.91 -1.25 4.76
C LEU A 59 -4.17 -0.69 5.43
N ALA A 60 -5.27 -1.44 5.47
CA ALA A 60 -6.56 -0.94 5.94
C ALA A 60 -6.91 -1.35 7.38
N ASN A 61 -6.46 -2.53 7.81
CA ASN A 61 -6.92 -3.18 9.04
C ASN A 61 -5.81 -3.40 10.07
N CYS A 62 -4.55 -3.18 9.71
CA CYS A 62 -3.42 -3.24 10.64
C CYS A 62 -2.94 -1.82 10.98
N PRO A 63 -2.45 -1.57 12.21
CA PRO A 63 -1.76 -0.32 12.52
C PRO A 63 -0.61 -0.07 11.54
N PRO A 64 -0.36 1.20 11.15
CA PRO A 64 -1.01 2.44 11.59
C PRO A 64 -2.28 2.79 10.79
N TYR A 65 -2.90 1.83 10.10
CA TYR A 65 -4.08 2.01 9.25
C TYR A 65 -3.82 2.98 8.09
N ALA A 66 -2.79 2.69 7.30
CA ALA A 66 -2.32 3.53 6.20
C ALA A 66 -3.42 3.99 5.23
N ALA A 67 -4.45 3.19 4.98
CA ALA A 67 -5.59 3.57 4.13
C ALA A 67 -6.41 4.76 4.68
N ARG A 68 -6.31 5.03 5.99
CA ARG A 68 -6.98 6.16 6.67
C ARG A 68 -6.11 7.41 6.72
N TRP A 69 -4.83 7.29 6.36
CA TRP A 69 -3.90 8.42 6.34
C TRP A 69 -4.27 9.42 5.24
N ARG A 70 -3.93 10.69 5.46
CA ARG A 70 -4.33 11.80 4.59
C ARG A 70 -3.17 12.73 4.21
N ASP A 71 -2.10 12.75 4.99
CA ASP A 71 -0.94 13.59 4.72
C ASP A 71 0.15 12.82 3.97
N TRP A 72 0.05 12.81 2.64
CA TRP A 72 1.07 12.22 1.79
C TRP A 72 2.15 13.22 1.37
N SER A 73 2.30 14.37 2.06
CA SER A 73 3.54 15.14 1.93
C SER A 73 4.73 14.31 2.37
N ILE A 74 5.96 14.66 1.95
CA ILE A 74 7.17 13.91 2.34
C ILE A 74 7.26 13.71 3.86
N GLY A 75 7.02 14.76 4.64
CA GLY A 75 7.02 14.65 6.11
C GLY A 75 5.95 13.70 6.65
N GLY A 76 4.71 13.80 6.13
CA GLY A 76 3.61 12.93 6.53
C GLY A 76 3.82 11.46 6.12
N ALA A 77 4.35 11.22 4.92
CA ALA A 77 4.69 9.90 4.42
C ALA A 77 5.79 9.23 5.28
N LEU A 78 6.88 9.94 5.57
CA LEU A 78 7.94 9.42 6.43
C LEU A 78 7.45 9.17 7.86
N THR A 79 6.56 10.03 8.37
CA THR A 79 5.91 9.84 9.68
C THR A 79 5.05 8.57 9.71
N LEU A 80 4.27 8.31 8.65
CA LEU A 80 3.53 7.06 8.54
C LEU A 80 4.46 5.85 8.47
N LEU A 81 5.51 5.91 7.65
CA LEU A 81 6.45 4.81 7.47
C LEU A 81 7.19 4.46 8.77
N GLU A 82 7.54 5.44 9.60
CA GLU A 82 8.10 5.17 10.92
C GLU A 82 7.07 4.53 11.87
N GLN A 83 5.81 4.96 11.81
CA GLN A 83 4.73 4.29 12.54
C GLN A 83 4.49 2.86 12.06
N TYR A 84 4.67 2.61 10.76
CA TYR A 84 4.52 1.29 10.14
C TYR A 84 5.51 0.28 10.72
N ASN A 85 6.80 0.66 10.79
CA ASN A 85 7.82 -0.12 11.47
C ASN A 85 7.64 -0.16 13.00
N GLY A 86 7.19 0.96 13.58
CA GLY A 86 7.07 1.19 15.01
C GLY A 86 7.97 2.31 15.53
N LEU A 87 7.44 3.06 16.49
CA LEU A 87 8.02 4.32 17.01
C LEU A 87 9.17 4.14 18.02
N GLY A 88 9.83 2.98 18.02
CA GLY A 88 10.91 2.68 18.97
C GLY A 88 12.13 3.58 18.82
N TYR A 89 12.39 4.10 17.62
CA TYR A 89 13.52 5.00 17.33
C TYR A 89 13.17 6.46 17.63
N ALA A 90 12.01 6.96 17.16
CA ALA A 90 11.46 8.26 17.56
C ALA A 90 11.43 8.45 19.09
N ARG A 91 10.95 7.47 19.87
CA ARG A 91 10.94 7.54 21.34
C ARG A 91 12.33 7.63 21.97
N ARG A 92 13.36 7.15 21.28
CA ARG A 92 14.76 7.25 21.69
C ARG A 92 15.43 8.54 21.22
N GLY A 93 14.78 9.34 20.40
CA GLY A 93 15.39 10.53 19.79
C GLY A 93 16.54 10.21 18.84
N VAL A 94 16.52 9.03 18.21
CA VAL A 94 17.55 8.58 17.26
C VAL A 94 16.95 8.33 15.87
N PRO A 95 17.73 8.49 14.78
CA PRO A 95 17.27 8.18 13.44
C PRO A 95 16.85 6.72 13.29
N SER A 96 15.65 6.48 12.74
CA SER A 96 15.19 5.13 12.41
C SER A 96 15.96 4.57 11.21
N PRO A 97 16.64 3.41 11.30
CA PRO A 97 17.20 2.73 10.14
C PRO A 97 16.14 2.37 9.09
N TYR A 98 14.90 2.10 9.52
CA TYR A 98 13.80 1.81 8.59
C TYR A 98 13.54 2.98 7.62
N LEU A 99 13.73 4.22 8.08
CA LEU A 99 13.61 5.40 7.23
C LEU A 99 14.93 5.77 6.55
N TRP A 100 16.03 5.74 7.30
CA TRP A 100 17.24 6.49 6.95
C TRP A 100 18.46 5.62 6.63
N ALA A 101 18.38 4.28 6.74
CA ALA A 101 19.53 3.43 6.41
C ALA A 101 20.03 3.67 4.98
N GLY A 102 21.34 3.80 4.82
CA GLY A 102 21.98 4.13 3.55
C GLY A 102 21.99 5.64 3.21
N THR A 103 21.53 6.52 4.09
CA THR A 103 21.66 7.98 3.93
C THR A 103 22.67 8.57 4.93
N ASP A 104 22.99 9.85 4.78
CA ASP A 104 23.83 10.59 5.72
C ASP A 104 23.15 10.88 7.08
N GLN A 105 21.85 10.63 7.20
CA GLN A 105 21.06 10.81 8.43
C GLN A 105 21.15 9.61 9.38
N TYR A 106 21.69 8.48 8.94
CA TYR A 106 21.84 7.27 9.76
C TYR A 106 23.28 6.75 9.71
N ARG A 107 23.87 6.49 10.87
CA ARG A 107 25.21 5.88 10.98
C ARG A 107 25.14 4.46 11.54
N ALA A 108 24.48 4.30 12.69
CA ALA A 108 24.29 3.04 13.39
C ALA A 108 23.12 3.18 14.38
N GLY A 109 22.68 2.06 14.95
CA GLY A 109 21.60 2.00 15.93
C GLY A 109 20.39 1.24 15.43
N LYS A 110 20.23 -0.01 15.84
CA LYS A 110 19.16 -0.89 15.35
C LYS A 110 18.57 -1.75 16.47
N TYR A 111 17.25 -1.96 16.45
CA TYR A 111 16.65 -3.06 17.20
C TYR A 111 16.98 -4.37 16.49
N VAL A 112 17.86 -5.17 17.10
CA VAL A 112 18.34 -6.45 16.52
C VAL A 112 17.39 -7.62 16.84
N ARG A 113 16.50 -7.42 17.82
CA ARG A 113 15.36 -8.26 18.18
C ARG A 113 14.39 -7.42 19.02
N ASP A 114 13.21 -7.96 19.29
CA ASP A 114 12.17 -7.26 20.05
C ASP A 114 12.70 -6.70 21.38
N GLY A 115 12.55 -5.38 21.54
CA GLY A 115 12.99 -4.64 22.72
C GLY A 115 14.50 -4.48 22.89
N VAL A 116 15.35 -5.08 22.04
CA VAL A 116 16.81 -5.03 22.18
C VAL A 116 17.43 -4.14 21.11
N TYR A 117 17.75 -2.92 21.55
CA TYR A 117 18.44 -1.92 20.76
C TYR A 117 19.95 -2.05 20.91
N ASP A 118 20.66 -2.17 19.79
CA ASP A 118 22.11 -2.11 19.71
C ASP A 118 22.52 -0.78 19.04
N PRO A 119 23.20 0.15 19.75
CA PRO A 119 23.63 1.43 19.19
C PRO A 119 24.73 1.31 18.12
N GLN A 120 25.39 0.16 18.00
CA GLN A 120 26.48 -0.09 17.04
C GLN A 120 26.04 -0.91 15.84
N ALA A 121 24.89 -1.59 15.91
CA ALA A 121 24.37 -2.35 14.79
C ALA A 121 24.01 -1.45 13.60
N VAL A 122 24.39 -1.86 12.40
CA VAL A 122 24.12 -1.14 11.15
C VAL A 122 23.08 -1.92 10.34
N ASP A 123 22.00 -1.24 9.93
CA ASP A 123 21.08 -1.84 8.96
C ASP A 123 21.70 -1.79 7.56
N ARG A 124 21.72 -2.95 6.90
CA ARG A 124 22.25 -3.09 5.53
C ARG A 124 21.17 -2.96 4.47
N GLN A 125 19.90 -3.03 4.87
CA GLN A 125 18.80 -2.81 3.95
C GLN A 125 18.57 -1.29 3.76
N PRO A 126 18.30 -0.82 2.53
CA PRO A 126 18.00 0.59 2.29
C PRO A 126 16.77 1.08 3.07
N GLY A 127 16.87 2.28 3.62
CA GLY A 127 15.76 2.95 4.28
C GLY A 127 14.76 3.56 3.30
N CYS A 128 13.51 3.73 3.72
CA CYS A 128 12.44 4.22 2.85
C CYS A 128 12.72 5.59 2.23
N ALA A 129 13.37 6.51 2.95
CA ALA A 129 13.62 7.87 2.44
C ALA A 129 14.56 7.84 1.22
N GLY A 130 15.62 7.04 1.29
CA GLY A 130 16.55 6.83 0.18
C GLY A 130 15.86 6.15 -1.01
N LEU A 131 15.06 5.13 -0.75
CA LEU A 131 14.28 4.43 -1.78
C LEU A 131 13.28 5.36 -2.48
N LEU A 132 12.50 6.14 -1.72
CA LEU A 132 11.55 7.12 -2.28
C LEU A 132 12.26 8.16 -3.14
N LYS A 133 13.38 8.73 -2.65
CA LYS A 133 14.17 9.69 -3.41
C LYS A 133 14.66 9.10 -4.72
N ALA A 134 15.23 7.89 -4.70
CA ALA A 134 15.71 7.22 -5.90
C ALA A 134 14.57 6.93 -6.89
N MET A 135 13.41 6.48 -6.43
CA MET A 135 12.25 6.27 -7.30
C MET A 135 11.78 7.58 -7.95
N MET A 136 11.69 8.67 -7.20
CA MET A 136 11.29 9.99 -7.73
C MET A 136 12.31 10.57 -8.72
N GLU A 137 13.60 10.26 -8.56
CA GLU A 137 14.65 10.65 -9.52
C GLU A 137 14.55 9.85 -10.83
N ILE A 138 14.22 8.56 -10.75
CA ILE A 138 14.06 7.68 -11.91
C ILE A 138 12.75 7.99 -12.66
N ASP A 139 11.67 8.22 -11.93
CA ASP A 139 10.35 8.53 -12.48
C ASP A 139 9.83 9.85 -11.88
N PRO A 140 10.03 10.98 -12.59
CA PRO A 140 9.57 12.29 -12.15
C PRO A 140 8.05 12.44 -12.07
N THR A 141 7.27 11.47 -12.57
CA THR A 141 5.81 11.46 -12.40
C THR A 141 5.39 11.05 -10.99
N ILE A 142 6.32 10.46 -10.22
CA ILE A 142 6.10 10.17 -8.81
C ILE A 142 6.11 11.48 -8.01
N SER A 143 4.93 11.85 -7.53
CA SER A 143 4.73 13.01 -6.68
C SER A 143 4.05 12.60 -5.37
N LEU A 144 4.57 13.13 -4.27
CA LEU A 144 3.99 13.01 -2.93
C LEU A 144 3.50 14.40 -2.50
N GLY A 145 2.23 14.51 -2.11
CA GLY A 145 1.59 15.80 -1.81
C GLY A 145 0.51 15.69 -0.74
N ARG A 146 0.03 16.85 -0.24
CA ARG A 146 -1.11 16.89 0.69
C ARG A 146 -2.41 16.70 -0.10
N GLY A 147 -3.07 15.56 0.08
CA GLY A 147 -4.44 15.34 -0.39
C GLY A 147 -4.59 14.93 -1.86
N LEU A 148 -5.58 14.07 -2.10
CA LEU A 148 -5.92 13.32 -3.30
C LEU A 148 -5.74 14.07 -4.63
N GLN A 149 -4.63 13.82 -5.33
CA GLN A 149 -4.63 13.82 -6.78
C GLN A 149 -3.53 12.87 -7.26
N GLU A 150 -3.89 11.61 -7.52
CA GLU A 150 -3.14 10.86 -8.53
C GLU A 150 -3.34 11.65 -9.84
N SER A 151 -2.31 12.36 -10.29
CA SER A 151 -2.19 12.70 -11.69
C SER A 151 -2.20 11.37 -12.43
N MET A 152 -3.31 11.06 -13.11
CA MET A 152 -3.32 9.91 -14.00
C MET A 152 -2.13 10.04 -14.96
N PRO A 153 -1.35 8.98 -15.21
CA PRO A 153 -0.46 9.00 -16.36
C PRO A 153 -1.31 9.30 -17.60
N PRO A 154 -0.80 10.10 -18.57
CA PRO A 154 -1.51 10.32 -19.81
C PRO A 154 -1.89 8.95 -20.40
N PRO A 155 -3.10 8.80 -20.96
CA PRO A 155 -3.48 7.55 -21.59
C PRO A 155 -2.38 7.18 -22.59
N LEU A 156 -1.87 5.95 -22.49
CA LEU A 156 -0.94 5.39 -23.47
C LEU A 156 -1.51 5.70 -24.85
N ALA A 157 -0.78 6.50 -25.64
CA ALA A 157 -1.20 6.89 -26.97
C ALA A 157 -1.42 5.60 -27.79
N GLY A 158 -2.68 5.20 -27.97
CA GLY A 158 -3.05 3.97 -28.66
C GLY A 158 -4.15 3.13 -28.01
N ALA A 159 -4.57 3.39 -26.76
CA ALA A 159 -5.72 2.69 -26.20
C ALA A 159 -7.03 3.27 -26.77
N SER A 160 -7.75 2.48 -27.58
CA SER A 160 -9.11 2.83 -28.00
C SER A 160 -10.01 3.06 -26.78
N PRO A 161 -10.95 4.02 -26.84
CA PRO A 161 -11.81 4.29 -25.69
C PRO A 161 -12.61 3.04 -25.31
N PRO A 162 -12.83 2.80 -24.00
CA PRO A 162 -13.69 1.70 -23.58
C PRO A 162 -15.09 1.93 -24.15
N ILE A 163 -15.66 0.90 -24.74
CA ILE A 163 -17.05 0.91 -25.25
C ILE A 163 -17.95 1.32 -24.09
N GLN A 164 -18.54 2.50 -24.17
CA GLN A 164 -19.58 2.93 -23.25
C GLN A 164 -20.74 1.93 -23.33
N ALA A 165 -21.02 1.23 -22.24
CA ALA A 165 -22.24 0.44 -22.12
C ALA A 165 -23.44 1.41 -22.18
N SER A 166 -24.08 1.49 -23.34
CA SER A 166 -25.27 2.31 -23.56
C SER A 166 -26.47 1.65 -22.90
N ILE A 167 -27.13 2.38 -22.00
CA ILE A 167 -28.37 1.99 -21.33
C ILE A 167 -29.50 1.73 -22.34
N ARG A 168 -29.37 2.21 -23.58
CA ARG A 168 -30.39 2.05 -24.62
C ARG A 168 -30.40 0.66 -25.27
N HIS A 169 -29.31 -0.12 -25.15
CA HIS A 169 -29.21 -1.47 -25.72
C HIS A 169 -28.43 -2.42 -24.80
N PRO A 170 -29.08 -3.05 -23.80
CA PRO A 170 -28.42 -4.02 -22.94
C PRO A 170 -28.08 -5.31 -23.72
N ALA A 171 -26.88 -5.85 -23.48
CA ALA A 171 -26.48 -7.16 -24.00
C ALA A 171 -27.34 -8.29 -23.40
N LYS A 172 -27.66 -9.32 -24.18
CA LYS A 172 -28.43 -10.49 -23.73
C LYS A 172 -27.71 -11.15 -22.55
N GLY A 173 -28.38 -11.22 -21.39
CA GLY A 173 -27.84 -11.80 -20.15
C GLY A 173 -27.32 -10.79 -19.12
N SER A 174 -27.34 -9.49 -19.41
CA SER A 174 -26.96 -8.44 -18.44
C SER A 174 -27.99 -8.29 -17.31
N ILE A 175 -27.54 -7.80 -16.15
CA ILE A 175 -28.38 -7.39 -15.01
C ILE A 175 -29.49 -6.42 -15.47
N GLY A 176 -29.20 -5.53 -16.43
CA GLY A 176 -30.20 -4.62 -17.02
C GLY A 176 -31.33 -5.34 -17.78
N ALA A 177 -31.04 -6.49 -18.39
CA ALA A 177 -32.06 -7.33 -19.05
C ALA A 177 -32.95 -8.06 -18.04
N LEU A 178 -32.40 -8.45 -16.88
CA LEU A 178 -33.13 -9.04 -15.75
C LEU A 178 -34.11 -8.03 -15.12
N PHE A 179 -33.69 -6.79 -14.91
CA PHE A 179 -34.56 -5.72 -14.40
C PHE A 179 -35.68 -5.34 -15.39
N ALA A 180 -35.39 -5.23 -16.68
CA ALA A 180 -36.41 -4.92 -17.70
C ALA A 180 -37.48 -6.03 -17.81
N ALA A 181 -37.07 -7.30 -17.77
CA ALA A 181 -38.00 -8.44 -17.78
C ALA A 181 -38.88 -8.49 -16.52
N LEU A 182 -38.35 -8.11 -15.35
CA LEU A 182 -39.09 -8.07 -14.10
C LEU A 182 -40.17 -6.97 -14.13
N VAL A 183 -39.84 -5.78 -14.63
CA VAL A 183 -40.77 -4.64 -14.75
C VAL A 183 -41.90 -4.92 -15.75
N ALA A 184 -41.59 -5.51 -16.90
CA ALA A 184 -42.60 -5.88 -17.90
C ALA A 184 -43.60 -6.93 -17.36
N ARG A 185 -43.14 -7.86 -16.52
CA ARG A 185 -43.99 -8.90 -15.91
C ARG A 185 -44.90 -8.38 -14.80
N VAL A 186 -44.52 -7.27 -14.15
CA VAL A 186 -45.30 -6.59 -13.11
C VAL A 186 -46.33 -5.63 -13.73
N LEU A 187 -45.98 -4.94 -14.81
CA LEU A 187 -46.86 -3.96 -15.47
C LEU A 187 -47.78 -4.57 -16.55
N GLY A 188 -47.45 -5.77 -17.07
CA GLY A 188 -48.23 -6.45 -18.11
C GLY A 188 -49.38 -7.33 -17.59
N ARG A 189 -49.69 -7.30 -16.29
CA ARG A 189 -50.89 -7.95 -15.72
C ARG A 189 -51.99 -6.91 -15.49
N ARG A 190 -52.68 -6.56 -16.57
CA ARG A 190 -54.10 -6.17 -16.58
C ARG A 190 -54.76 -6.80 -17.78
#